data_AF-A0A7W8D252-F1
#
_entry.id   AF-A0A7W8D252-F1
#
_cell.length_a   1.000
_cell.length_b   1.000
_cell.length_c   1.000
_cell.angle_alpha   90.00
_cell.angle_beta   90.00
_cell.angle_gamma   90.00
#
_symmetry.space_group_name_H-M   'P 1'
#
loop_
_entity.id
_entity.type
_entity.pdbx_description
1 polymer ?
#
loop_
_entity_poly.entity_id
_entity_poly.type
_entity_poly.pdbx_seq_one_letter_code
_entity_poly.pdbx_strand_id
1 'polypeptide(L)'
;MRRRPAALRPLWLAAVLVLCGCERTVFQSPPSASARCDKALVGHWVSEGDEGGHDGELIAHVDASCTLRVEQPSDGGVKRSASTTLRSDRLAGGHYLWIDAAWAHAAFDVQASPLDRPGDIYLLSYTSTGRDRLTLYAVRHRALAHRVLDKDIAGELLARENALAVRIPGDSAATAALLRKYRLFDTSNGIGFRRAGDGAATR
;
A
#
# COMPACT_ATOMS: atom_id res chain seq x y z
N MET A 1 -42.99 -36.15 16.04
CA MET A 1 -42.60 -34.73 16.16
C MET A 1 -41.14 -34.63 16.57
N ARG A 2 -40.22 -34.33 15.64
CA ARG A 2 -38.77 -34.18 15.94
C ARG A 2 -38.42 -32.68 15.96
N ARG A 3 -38.02 -32.17 17.12
CA ARG A 3 -37.52 -30.79 17.30
C ARG A 3 -36.12 -30.69 16.69
N ARG A 4 -35.90 -29.76 15.75
CA ARG A 4 -34.57 -29.44 15.21
C ARG A 4 -33.84 -28.50 16.18
N PRO A 5 -32.57 -28.77 16.55
CA PRO A 5 -31.77 -27.89 17.41
C PRO A 5 -31.31 -26.62 16.70
N ALA A 6 -31.04 -25.60 17.54
CA ALA A 6 -30.75 -24.21 17.22
C ALA A 6 -29.62 -23.98 16.21
N ALA A 7 -29.90 -23.19 15.19
CA ALA A 7 -28.89 -22.53 14.36
C ALA A 7 -28.39 -21.27 15.09
N LEU A 8 -27.44 -21.45 16.00
CA LEU A 8 -26.62 -20.37 16.54
C LEU A 8 -25.30 -20.32 15.76
N ARG A 9 -24.94 -19.12 15.30
CA ARG A 9 -23.61 -18.64 14.87
C ARG A 9 -23.36 -18.54 13.34
N PRO A 10 -23.71 -17.37 12.77
CA PRO A 10 -22.91 -16.75 11.72
C PRO A 10 -22.18 -15.48 12.21
N LEU A 11 -22.19 -15.16 13.51
CA LEU A 11 -21.62 -13.90 14.03
C LEU A 11 -20.09 -13.95 14.26
N TRP A 12 -19.46 -15.13 14.24
CA TRP A 12 -18.02 -15.27 14.52
C TRP A 12 -17.11 -14.99 13.32
N LEU A 13 -17.63 -15.09 12.09
CA LEU A 13 -16.85 -14.84 10.87
C LEU A 13 -16.64 -13.34 10.58
N ALA A 14 -17.57 -12.47 11.02
CA ALA A 14 -17.45 -11.03 10.85
C ALA A 14 -16.39 -10.39 11.79
N ALA A 15 -16.09 -11.01 12.93
CA ALA A 15 -15.13 -10.48 13.90
C ALA A 15 -13.66 -10.67 13.50
N VAL A 16 -13.35 -11.61 12.59
CA VAL A 16 -11.96 -11.88 12.16
C VAL A 16 -11.51 -10.91 11.05
N LEU A 17 -12.43 -10.33 10.28
CA LEU A 17 -12.10 -9.42 9.17
C LEU A 17 -11.70 -8.00 9.62
N VAL A 18 -12.03 -7.59 10.85
CA VAL A 18 -11.74 -6.22 11.35
C VAL A 18 -10.29 -6.08 11.90
N LEU A 19 -9.54 -7.18 12.02
CA LEU A 19 -8.20 -7.19 12.64
C LEU A 19 -7.02 -6.95 11.67
N CYS A 20 -7.28 -6.77 10.37
CA CYS A 20 -6.22 -6.75 9.35
C CYS A 20 -5.76 -5.34 8.91
N GLY A 21 -6.34 -4.25 9.41
CA GLY A 21 -6.20 -2.92 8.79
C GLY A 21 -5.25 -1.89 9.44
N CYS A 22 -4.55 -2.20 10.53
CA CYS A 22 -3.92 -1.15 11.37
C CYS A 22 -2.38 -1.22 11.43
N GLU A 23 -1.76 -1.89 10.48
CA GLU A 23 -0.31 -2.00 10.39
C GLU A 23 0.22 -1.07 9.31
N ARG A 24 1.30 -0.35 9.62
CA ARG A 24 1.94 0.52 8.63
C ARG A 24 3.41 0.73 8.91
N THR A 25 4.14 0.97 7.84
CA THR A 25 5.55 1.36 7.88
C THR A 25 5.75 2.56 6.99
N VAL A 26 6.40 3.60 7.52
CA VAL A 26 6.89 4.74 6.75
C VAL A 26 8.41 4.81 6.82
N PHE A 27 9.03 5.38 5.78
CA PHE A 27 10.47 5.59 5.70
C PHE A 27 10.78 7.08 5.61
N GLN A 28 11.83 7.53 6.29
CA GLN A 28 12.27 8.91 6.22
C GLN A 28 12.78 9.31 4.84
N SER A 29 13.37 8.38 4.10
CA SER A 29 13.94 8.64 2.79
C SER A 29 13.72 7.48 1.83
N PRO A 30 13.49 7.77 0.54
CA PRO A 30 13.39 6.73 -0.49
C PRO A 30 14.74 6.06 -0.73
N PRO A 31 14.77 4.85 -1.29
CA PRO A 31 16.02 4.11 -1.54
C PRO A 31 16.95 4.76 -2.57
N SER A 32 16.48 5.75 -3.32
CA SER A 32 17.32 6.50 -4.24
C SER A 32 16.90 7.97 -4.34
N ALA A 33 17.90 8.84 -4.54
CA ALA A 33 17.68 10.26 -4.83
C ALA A 33 17.29 10.49 -6.30
N SER A 34 17.73 9.60 -7.21
CA SER A 34 17.44 9.66 -8.65
C SER A 34 16.06 9.08 -8.98
N ALA A 35 15.03 9.55 -8.28
CA ALA A 35 13.65 9.14 -8.50
C ALA A 35 13.29 9.26 -9.98
N ARG A 36 12.86 8.16 -10.60
CA ARG A 36 12.36 8.15 -11.97
C ARG A 36 10.88 7.82 -11.97
N CYS A 37 10.25 8.10 -13.09
CA CYS A 37 8.97 7.52 -13.38
C CYS A 37 9.13 6.34 -14.32
N ASP A 38 8.77 5.15 -13.85
CA ASP A 38 8.62 3.99 -14.71
C ASP A 38 7.39 4.21 -15.60
N LYS A 39 7.61 4.33 -16.90
CA LYS A 39 6.55 4.57 -17.88
C LYS A 39 5.54 3.42 -17.95
N ALA A 40 5.89 2.22 -17.45
CA ALA A 40 4.93 1.14 -17.30
C ALA A 40 3.77 1.51 -16.35
N LEU A 41 4.01 2.38 -15.36
CA LEU A 41 3.01 2.81 -14.39
C LEU A 41 2.03 3.85 -14.94
N VAL A 42 2.36 4.54 -16.04
CA VAL A 42 1.50 5.57 -16.64
C VAL A 42 0.22 4.94 -17.19
N GLY A 43 -0.94 5.47 -16.81
CA GLY A 43 -2.25 5.06 -17.30
C GLY A 43 -3.32 5.04 -16.21
N HIS A 44 -4.47 4.46 -16.56
CA HIS A 44 -5.60 4.26 -15.66
C HIS A 44 -5.60 2.81 -15.17
N TRP A 45 -5.60 2.63 -13.86
CA TRP A 45 -5.53 1.33 -13.19
C TRP A 45 -6.75 1.16 -12.30
N VAL A 46 -7.40 0.01 -12.41
CA VAL A 46 -8.59 -0.35 -11.65
C VAL A 46 -8.18 -1.49 -10.74
N SER A 47 -8.42 -1.37 -9.43
CA SER A 47 -8.13 -2.44 -8.48
C SER A 47 -8.95 -3.68 -8.84
N GLU A 48 -8.28 -4.83 -8.83
CA GLU A 48 -8.92 -6.14 -8.90
C GLU A 48 -9.29 -6.52 -7.46
N GLY A 49 -10.58 -6.74 -7.19
CA GLY A 49 -11.04 -7.13 -5.85
C GLY A 49 -10.72 -8.60 -5.55
N ASP A 50 -10.66 -8.95 -4.25
CA ASP A 50 -10.67 -10.36 -3.84
C ASP A 50 -12.10 -10.92 -3.92
N GLU A 51 -12.22 -12.24 -4.11
CA GLU A 51 -13.47 -12.97 -4.33
C GLU A 51 -14.65 -12.47 -3.46
N GLY A 52 -15.59 -11.74 -4.08
CA GLY A 52 -16.81 -11.22 -3.45
C GLY A 52 -16.86 -9.70 -3.24
N GLY A 53 -15.76 -8.97 -3.49
CA GLY A 53 -15.72 -7.50 -3.52
C GLY A 53 -16.20 -6.89 -4.85
N HIS A 54 -16.45 -5.58 -4.87
CA HIS A 54 -16.78 -4.89 -6.11
C HIS A 54 -15.47 -4.51 -6.83
N ASP A 55 -15.17 -5.13 -7.97
CA ASP A 55 -14.07 -4.68 -8.84
C ASP A 55 -14.15 -3.16 -9.08
N GLY A 56 -13.00 -2.49 -9.02
CA GLY A 56 -12.91 -1.04 -9.22
C GLY A 56 -13.29 -0.17 -8.02
N GLU A 57 -13.23 -0.72 -6.81
CA GLU A 57 -13.22 0.06 -5.56
C GLU A 57 -12.14 1.15 -5.53
N LEU A 58 -11.03 0.98 -6.25
CA LEU A 58 -9.97 1.98 -6.34
C LEU A 58 -9.51 2.15 -7.79
N ILE A 59 -9.57 3.39 -8.28
CA ILE A 59 -9.07 3.77 -9.61
C ILE A 59 -7.87 4.68 -9.44
N ALA A 60 -6.68 4.21 -9.83
CA ALA A 60 -5.46 5.00 -9.83
C ALA A 60 -5.16 5.55 -11.23
N HIS A 61 -5.01 6.87 -11.35
CA HIS A 61 -4.61 7.55 -12.57
C HIS A 61 -3.19 8.09 -12.43
N VAL A 62 -2.28 7.59 -13.25
CA VAL A 62 -0.88 8.06 -13.32
C VAL A 62 -0.66 8.69 -14.68
N ASP A 63 -0.44 10.01 -14.73
CA ASP A 63 -0.24 10.71 -16.00
C ASP A 63 1.21 10.61 -16.53
N ALA A 64 1.47 11.20 -17.70
CA ALA A 64 2.80 11.17 -18.32
C ALA A 64 3.89 11.93 -17.53
N SER A 65 3.50 12.86 -16.66
CA SER A 65 4.36 13.56 -15.69
C SER A 65 4.54 12.78 -14.39
N CYS A 66 3.84 11.65 -14.27
CA CYS A 66 3.88 10.72 -13.15
C CYS A 66 3.27 11.31 -11.89
N THR A 67 2.25 12.14 -12.14
CA THR A 67 1.32 12.60 -11.13
C THR A 67 0.27 11.52 -10.94
N LEU A 68 0.15 11.03 -9.71
CA LEU A 68 -0.85 10.08 -9.27
C LEU A 68 -2.05 10.83 -8.68
N ARG A 69 -3.24 10.38 -9.07
CA ARG A 69 -4.51 10.64 -8.38
C ARG A 69 -5.25 9.33 -8.18
N VAL A 70 -6.06 9.26 -7.14
CA VAL A 70 -6.89 8.10 -6.84
C VAL A 70 -8.34 8.53 -6.74
N GLU A 71 -9.21 7.73 -7.33
CA GLU A 71 -10.65 7.85 -7.20
C GLU A 71 -11.19 6.59 -6.51
N GLN A 72 -12.09 6.79 -5.56
CA GLN A 72 -12.75 5.71 -4.82
C GLN A 72 -14.26 5.98 -4.84
N PRO A 73 -15.09 5.03 -5.33
CA PRO A 73 -16.52 5.10 -5.13
C PRO A 73 -16.85 5.14 -3.64
N SER A 74 -17.75 6.05 -3.24
CA SER A 74 -18.21 6.21 -1.86
C SER A 74 -19.72 6.43 -1.83
N ASP A 75 -20.32 6.28 -0.65
CA ASP A 75 -21.73 6.61 -0.45
C ASP A 75 -21.98 8.09 -0.78
N GLY A 76 -22.64 8.35 -1.92
CA GLY A 76 -22.94 9.71 -2.41
C GLY A 76 -22.03 10.23 -3.53
N GLY A 77 -21.12 9.42 -4.08
CA GLY A 77 -20.38 9.80 -5.29
C GLY A 77 -18.99 9.18 -5.43
N VAL A 78 -18.09 9.90 -6.08
CA VAL A 78 -16.69 9.49 -6.27
C VAL A 78 -15.81 10.41 -5.43
N LYS A 79 -15.16 9.86 -4.39
CA LYS A 79 -14.11 10.55 -3.64
C LYS A 79 -12.86 10.61 -4.50
N ARG A 80 -12.30 11.80 -4.70
CA ARG A 80 -11.05 12.00 -5.46
C ARG A 80 -9.96 12.54 -4.54
N SER A 81 -8.78 11.93 -4.59
CA SER A 81 -7.61 12.43 -3.86
C SER A 81 -7.08 13.71 -4.51
N ALA A 82 -6.29 14.48 -3.74
CA ALA A 82 -5.36 15.44 -4.33
C ALA A 82 -4.34 14.72 -5.23
N SER A 83 -3.61 15.46 -6.06
CA SER A 83 -2.49 14.92 -6.83
C SER A 83 -1.25 14.74 -5.98
N THR A 84 -0.45 13.70 -6.25
CA THR A 84 0.90 13.52 -5.70
C THR A 84 1.89 13.08 -6.77
N THR A 85 3.19 13.24 -6.53
CA THR A 85 4.22 12.69 -7.41
C THR A 85 4.45 11.21 -7.09
N LEU A 86 4.20 10.33 -8.05
CA LEU A 86 4.58 8.93 -7.97
C LEU A 86 6.04 8.79 -8.41
N ARG A 87 6.87 8.27 -7.52
CA ARG A 87 8.29 8.03 -7.78
C ARG A 87 8.54 6.54 -7.80
N SER A 88 9.51 6.12 -8.60
CA SER A 88 9.87 4.72 -8.75
C SER A 88 11.35 4.56 -9.07
N ASP A 89 11.89 3.39 -8.75
CA ASP A 89 13.24 3.00 -9.15
C ASP A 89 13.40 1.48 -9.18
N ARG A 90 14.53 1.02 -9.72
CA ARG A 90 14.95 -0.37 -9.70
C ARG A 90 16.19 -0.50 -8.83
N LEU A 91 16.14 -1.43 -7.88
CA LEU A 91 17.26 -1.72 -7.00
C LEU A 91 17.33 -3.22 -6.72
N ALA A 92 18.53 -3.80 -6.73
CA ALA A 92 18.74 -5.21 -6.37
C ALA A 92 17.84 -6.21 -7.15
N GLY A 93 17.50 -5.89 -8.40
CA GLY A 93 16.62 -6.71 -9.24
C GLY A 93 15.11 -6.56 -8.95
N GLY A 94 14.72 -5.75 -7.96
CA GLY A 94 13.33 -5.40 -7.67
C GLY A 94 12.92 -4.05 -8.25
N HIS A 95 11.61 -3.85 -8.39
CA HIS A 95 11.00 -2.58 -8.75
C HIS A 95 10.27 -2.01 -7.55
N TYR A 96 10.52 -0.74 -7.24
CA TYR A 96 9.94 -0.06 -6.09
C TYR A 96 9.27 1.23 -6.53
N LEU A 97 8.21 1.59 -5.83
CA LEU A 97 7.59 2.89 -5.94
C LEU A 97 7.34 3.47 -4.56
N TRP A 98 7.25 4.78 -4.49
CA TRP A 98 6.94 5.48 -3.26
C TRP A 98 6.15 6.75 -3.50
N ILE A 99 5.41 7.12 -2.45
CA ILE A 99 4.53 8.27 -2.39
C ILE A 99 4.69 8.94 -1.04
N ASP A 100 4.34 10.22 -0.97
CA ASP A 100 4.30 10.99 0.27
C ASP A 100 3.28 10.38 1.25
N ALA A 101 3.70 10.20 2.51
CA ALA A 101 2.85 9.56 3.52
C ALA A 101 1.66 10.42 3.92
N ALA A 102 1.84 11.75 4.03
CA ALA A 102 0.76 12.66 4.40
C ALA A 102 -0.33 12.71 3.32
N TRP A 103 0.07 12.70 2.04
CA TRP A 103 -0.88 12.53 0.93
C TRP A 103 -1.66 11.22 1.04
N ALA A 104 -0.99 10.10 1.30
CA ALA A 104 -1.65 8.80 1.40
C ALA A 104 -2.64 8.75 2.56
N HIS A 105 -2.31 9.37 3.70
CA HIS A 105 -3.23 9.51 4.84
C HIS A 105 -4.49 10.27 4.46
N ALA A 106 -4.37 11.39 3.75
CA ALA A 106 -5.51 12.16 3.30
C ALA A 106 -6.33 11.44 2.21
N ALA A 107 -5.68 10.71 1.30
CA ALA A 107 -6.35 9.99 0.23
C ALA A 107 -7.21 8.83 0.77
N PHE A 108 -6.67 8.06 1.71
CA PHE A 108 -7.25 6.80 2.18
C PHE A 108 -7.78 6.85 3.63
N ASP A 109 -7.95 8.06 4.18
CA ASP A 109 -8.42 8.29 5.56
C ASP A 109 -7.61 7.51 6.62
N VAL A 110 -6.31 7.30 6.37
CA VAL A 110 -5.42 6.61 7.31
C VAL A 110 -5.10 7.56 8.46
N GLN A 111 -5.33 7.10 9.69
CA GLN A 111 -4.99 7.88 10.87
C GLN A 111 -3.47 8.08 10.99
N ALA A 112 -3.04 9.34 11.07
CA ALA A 112 -1.66 9.71 11.35
C ALA A 112 -1.22 9.19 12.74
N SER A 113 0.08 8.90 12.84
CA SER A 113 0.71 8.29 14.00
C SER A 113 1.59 9.36 14.61
N PRO A 114 1.74 9.40 15.94
CA PRO A 114 2.71 10.27 16.60
C PRO A 114 4.15 10.09 16.09
N LEU A 115 4.46 8.96 15.43
CA LEU A 115 5.77 8.72 14.83
C LEU A 115 5.97 9.45 13.50
N ASP A 116 4.91 9.74 12.75
CA ASP A 116 5.03 10.28 11.39
C ASP A 116 5.67 11.66 11.37
N ARG A 117 6.53 11.90 10.39
CA ARG A 117 7.19 13.18 10.16
C ARG A 117 6.87 13.72 8.75
N PRO A 118 6.85 15.05 8.57
CA PRO A 118 6.76 15.64 7.24
C PRO A 118 7.86 15.10 6.31
N GLY A 119 7.47 14.68 5.11
CA GLY A 119 8.38 14.11 4.10
C GLY A 119 8.66 12.61 4.24
N ASP A 120 8.13 11.94 5.27
CA ASP A 120 8.14 10.48 5.31
C ASP A 120 7.33 9.90 4.12
N ILE A 121 7.70 8.71 3.67
CA ILE A 121 7.12 8.06 2.49
C ILE A 121 6.56 6.68 2.82
N TYR A 122 5.55 6.27 2.04
CA TYR A 122 5.22 4.86 1.88
C TYR A 122 6.04 4.26 0.74
N LEU A 123 6.65 3.11 0.98
CA LEU A 123 7.43 2.37 0.01
C LEU A 123 6.72 1.05 -0.31
N LEU A 124 6.54 0.76 -1.60
CA LEU A 124 5.96 -0.48 -2.09
C LEU A 124 6.89 -1.12 -3.12
N SER A 125 6.89 -2.45 -3.19
CA SER A 125 7.41 -3.16 -4.36
C SER A 125 6.29 -3.33 -5.36
N TYR A 126 6.61 -3.41 -6.64
CA TYR A 126 5.62 -3.75 -7.65
C TYR A 126 6.16 -4.72 -8.70
N THR A 127 5.25 -5.42 -9.37
CA THR A 127 5.53 -6.18 -10.59
C THR A 127 4.51 -5.80 -11.64
N SER A 128 4.93 -5.77 -12.90
CA SER A 128 4.00 -5.63 -14.02
C SER A 128 4.08 -6.88 -14.90
N THR A 129 2.91 -7.44 -15.20
CA THR A 129 2.77 -8.63 -16.04
C THR A 129 2.11 -8.21 -17.35
N GLY A 130 2.90 -8.14 -18.42
CA GLY A 130 2.45 -7.57 -19.69
C GLY A 130 2.24 -6.05 -19.59
N ARG A 131 1.26 -5.52 -20.33
CA ARG A 131 0.91 -4.09 -20.28
C ARG A 131 -0.23 -3.79 -19.33
N ASP A 132 -1.05 -4.79 -19.01
CA ASP A 132 -2.38 -4.57 -18.47
C ASP A 132 -2.55 -5.00 -17.02
N ARG A 133 -1.51 -5.59 -16.40
CA ARG A 133 -1.54 -5.95 -14.99
C ARG A 133 -0.37 -5.36 -14.21
N LEU A 134 -0.72 -4.88 -13.02
CA LEU A 134 0.18 -4.36 -12.02
C LEU A 134 -0.17 -5.02 -10.68
N THR A 135 0.83 -5.46 -9.93
CA THR A 135 0.64 -5.96 -8.58
C THR A 135 1.52 -5.18 -7.64
N LEU A 136 0.94 -4.63 -6.57
CA LEU A 136 1.65 -3.88 -5.54
C LEU A 136 1.82 -4.74 -4.30
N TYR A 137 3.00 -4.71 -3.69
CA TYR A 137 3.32 -5.47 -2.49
C TYR A 137 3.71 -4.52 -1.37
N ALA A 138 2.98 -4.60 -0.26
CA ALA A 138 3.24 -3.83 0.95
C ALA A 138 4.47 -4.36 1.70
N VAL A 139 4.98 -3.56 2.63
CA VAL A 139 6.04 -3.97 3.55
C VAL A 139 5.49 -5.01 4.54
N ARG A 140 6.30 -5.99 4.93
CA ARG A 140 6.02 -6.96 5.99
C ARG A 140 6.12 -6.27 7.35
N HIS A 141 5.11 -5.47 7.69
CA HIS A 141 5.09 -4.58 8.86
C HIS A 141 5.51 -5.27 10.16
N ARG A 142 4.92 -6.44 10.49
CA ARG A 142 5.31 -7.23 11.68
C ARG A 142 6.76 -7.70 11.65
N ALA A 143 7.20 -8.26 10.52
CA ALA A 143 8.56 -8.76 10.40
C ALA A 143 9.58 -7.63 10.57
N LEU A 144 9.28 -6.45 10.03
CA LEU A 144 10.11 -5.27 10.20
C LEU A 144 10.05 -4.72 11.63
N ALA A 145 8.87 -4.70 12.27
CA ALA A 145 8.71 -4.30 13.67
C ALA A 145 9.55 -5.18 14.62
N HIS A 146 9.56 -6.50 14.40
CA HIS A 146 10.42 -7.41 15.17
C HIS A 146 11.90 -7.04 15.02
N ARG A 147 12.37 -6.74 13.81
CA ARG A 147 13.78 -6.32 13.58
C ARG A 147 14.12 -5.01 14.29
N VAL A 148 13.17 -4.07 14.38
CA VAL A 148 13.35 -2.83 15.14
C VAL A 148 13.42 -3.12 16.64
N LEU A 149 12.51 -3.97 17.16
CA LEU A 149 12.48 -4.39 18.56
C LEU A 149 13.77 -5.12 18.97
N ASP A 150 14.26 -6.00 18.10
CA ASP A 150 15.48 -6.79 18.28
C ASP A 150 16.77 -5.96 18.07
N LYS A 151 16.63 -4.67 17.70
CA LYS A 151 17.73 -3.73 17.41
C LYS A 151 18.60 -4.13 16.20
N ASP A 152 18.09 -4.98 15.32
CA ASP A 152 18.72 -5.33 14.05
C ASP A 152 18.65 -4.19 13.02
N ILE A 153 17.60 -3.35 13.13
CA ILE A 153 17.33 -2.20 12.27
C ILE A 153 17.03 -1.01 13.18
N ALA A 154 17.64 0.15 12.92
CA ALA A 154 17.25 1.39 13.59
C ALA A 154 15.83 1.79 13.18
N GLY A 155 14.96 2.05 14.15
CA GLY A 155 13.57 2.39 13.89
C GLY A 155 12.84 2.85 15.13
N GLU A 156 11.68 3.46 14.91
CA GLU A 156 10.73 3.83 15.94
C GLU A 156 9.50 2.91 15.81
N LEU A 157 8.96 2.46 16.93
CA LEU A 157 7.85 1.52 16.99
C LEU A 157 6.78 2.06 17.93
N LEU A 158 5.53 2.07 17.46
CA LEU A 158 4.35 2.32 18.28
C LEU A 158 3.38 1.16 18.09
N ALA A 159 3.29 0.31 19.12
CA ALA A 159 2.31 -0.76 19.19
C ALA A 159 1.19 -0.39 20.16
N ARG A 160 -0.06 -0.52 19.72
CA ARG A 160 -1.28 -0.43 20.54
C ARG A 160 -2.08 -1.71 20.35
N GLU A 161 -3.10 -1.91 21.18
CA GLU A 161 -3.92 -3.14 21.21
C GLU A 161 -4.32 -3.66 19.82
N ASN A 162 -4.64 -2.75 18.89
CA ASN A 162 -5.01 -3.11 17.53
C ASN A 162 -4.26 -2.30 16.47
N ALA A 163 -3.07 -1.74 16.75
CA ALA A 163 -2.35 -0.94 15.76
C ALA A 163 -0.83 -1.07 15.87
N LEU A 164 -0.17 -1.09 14.72
CA LEU A 164 1.28 -1.18 14.61
C LEU A 164 1.78 -0.11 13.65
N ALA A 165 2.50 0.89 14.17
CA ALA A 165 3.20 1.86 13.35
C ALA A 165 4.70 1.69 13.51
N VAL A 166 5.40 1.54 12.38
CA VAL A 166 6.85 1.49 12.29
C VAL A 166 7.32 2.71 11.50
N ARG A 167 8.32 3.42 12.01
CA ARG A 167 9.04 4.44 11.23
C ARG A 167 10.50 4.05 11.12
N ILE A 168 11.01 4.04 9.89
CA ILE A 168 12.41 3.74 9.60
C ILE A 168 13.15 5.04 9.28
N PRO A 169 13.98 5.58 10.19
CA PRO A 169 14.82 6.72 9.93
C PRO A 169 16.01 6.34 9.04
N GLY A 170 16.61 7.34 8.43
CA GLY A 170 17.80 7.17 7.60
C GLY A 170 17.74 7.93 6.29
N ASP A 171 18.87 7.96 5.61
CA ASP A 171 19.00 8.51 4.26
C ASP A 171 18.69 7.46 3.18
N SER A 172 18.81 7.85 1.92
CA SER A 172 18.58 6.94 0.79
C SER A 172 19.50 5.74 0.77
N ALA A 173 20.76 5.88 1.20
CA ALA A 173 21.72 4.78 1.20
C ALA A 173 21.35 3.73 2.27
N ALA A 174 20.90 4.17 3.44
CA ALA A 174 20.39 3.31 4.50
C ALA A 174 19.14 2.53 4.04
N THR A 175 18.14 3.22 3.47
CA THR A 175 16.94 2.55 2.94
C THR A 175 17.30 1.53 1.84
N ALA A 176 18.20 1.89 0.92
CA ALA A 176 18.68 0.97 -0.11
C ALA A 176 19.39 -0.27 0.48
N ALA A 177 20.18 -0.09 1.54
CA ALA A 177 20.84 -1.19 2.23
C ALA A 177 19.82 -2.15 2.88
N LEU A 178 18.74 -1.62 3.46
CA LEU A 178 17.67 -2.45 4.01
C LEU A 178 16.99 -3.29 2.92
N LEU A 179 16.70 -2.70 1.76
CA LEU A 179 16.09 -3.44 0.62
C LEU A 179 16.99 -4.56 0.10
N ARG A 180 18.31 -4.37 0.10
CA ARG A 180 19.28 -5.39 -0.31
C ARG A 180 19.40 -6.52 0.71
N LYS A 181 19.39 -6.18 2.00
CA LYS A 181 19.67 -7.12 3.08
C LYS A 181 18.43 -7.93 3.49
N TYR A 182 17.25 -7.31 3.46
CA TYR A 182 16.03 -7.89 4.00
C TYR A 182 14.96 -8.06 2.91
N ARG A 183 14.22 -9.17 2.99
CA ARG A 183 13.00 -9.37 2.20
C ARG A 183 11.86 -8.57 2.81
N LEU A 184 11.86 -7.25 2.56
CA LEU A 184 10.96 -6.31 3.21
C LEU A 184 9.49 -6.43 2.76
N PHE A 185 9.20 -6.99 1.58
CA PHE A 185 7.84 -6.98 1.02
C PHE A 185 7.14 -8.32 1.13
N ASP A 186 5.83 -8.26 1.34
CA ASP A 186 4.95 -9.43 1.35
C ASP A 186 4.55 -9.78 -0.08
N THR A 187 5.32 -10.65 -0.73
CA THR A 187 5.03 -11.08 -2.11
C THR A 187 3.92 -12.13 -2.20
N SER A 188 3.38 -12.59 -1.07
CA SER A 188 2.27 -13.56 -1.03
C SER A 188 0.90 -12.89 -1.02
N ASN A 189 0.82 -11.62 -0.64
CA ASN A 189 -0.44 -10.87 -0.57
C ASN A 189 -0.31 -9.54 -1.33
N GLY A 190 -0.42 -9.61 -2.66
CA GLY A 190 -0.29 -8.45 -3.54
C GLY A 190 -1.64 -7.85 -3.91
N ILE A 191 -1.70 -6.52 -3.98
CA ILE A 191 -2.87 -5.78 -4.45
C ILE A 191 -2.83 -5.74 -5.97
N GLY A 192 -3.79 -6.40 -6.61
CA GLY A 192 -3.92 -6.48 -8.06
C GLY A 192 -4.55 -5.23 -8.66
N PHE A 193 -4.05 -4.83 -9.82
CA PHE A 193 -4.59 -3.76 -10.64
C PHE A 193 -4.60 -4.19 -12.10
N ARG A 194 -5.72 -3.91 -12.76
CA ARG A 194 -5.85 -4.06 -14.21
C ARG A 194 -5.90 -2.69 -14.86
N ARG A 195 -5.25 -2.54 -16.00
CA ARG A 195 -5.35 -1.32 -16.81
C ARG A 195 -6.76 -1.19 -17.35
N ALA A 196 -7.37 -0.01 -17.19
CA ALA A 196 -8.60 0.32 -17.90
C ALA A 196 -8.25 0.45 -19.39
N GLY A 197 -8.89 -0.34 -20.25
CA GLY A 197 -8.74 -0.17 -21.70
C GLY A 197 -9.23 1.22 -22.12
N ASP A 198 -8.73 1.72 -23.25
CA ASP A 198 -8.98 3.09 -23.74
C ASP A 198 -10.48 3.44 -23.92
N GLY A 199 -11.38 2.46 -23.87
CA GLY A 199 -12.84 2.62 -23.97
C GLY A 199 -13.63 2.64 -22.67
N ALA A 200 -12.98 2.55 -21.48
CA ALA A 200 -13.70 2.44 -20.20
C ALA A 200 -13.93 3.77 -19.46
N ALA A 201 -13.38 4.89 -19.94
CA ALA A 201 -13.33 6.15 -19.19
C ALA A 201 -14.59 7.05 -19.28
N THR A 202 -15.73 6.57 -19.80
CA THR A 202 -16.92 7.42 -20.06
C THR A 202 -18.26 6.79 -19.69
N ARG A 203 -18.42 6.20 -18.50
CA ARG A 203 -19.77 5.88 -17.98
C ARG A 203 -20.01 6.57 -16.65
#